data_AF-A0A690LPW6-F1
#
_entry.id   AF-A0A690LPW6-F1
#
_cell.length_a   1.000
_cell.length_b   1.000
_cell.length_c   1.000
_cell.angle_alpha   90.00
_cell.angle_beta   90.00
_cell.angle_gamma   90.00
#
_symmetry.space_group_name_H-M   'P 1'
#
loop_
_entity.id
_entity.type
_entity.pdbx_description
1 polymer ?
#
loop_
_entity_poly.entity_id
_entity_poly.type
_entity_poly.pdbx_seq_one_letter_code
_entity_poly.pdbx_strand_id
1 'polypeptide(L)'
;KVATRIEEIALQDDYFVQRNLYPNVDFHSGLILKALGIPNEMFATLFVIGRTPGWIAQWIEQKEQETLKIVRPRQLYLGETSKI
;
A
#
# COMPACT_ATOMS: atom_id res chain seq x y z
N LYS A 1 16.82 -18.49 0.95
CA LYS A 1 16.39 -19.81 1.48
C LYS A 1 15.04 -19.71 2.17
N VAL A 2 14.87 -18.96 3.26
CA VAL A 2 13.55 -18.80 3.93
C VAL A 2 12.53 -18.05 3.08
N ALA A 3 12.89 -16.91 2.46
CA ALA A 3 11.95 -16.12 1.66
C ALA A 3 11.40 -16.87 0.43
N THR A 4 12.26 -17.54 -0.33
CA THR A 4 11.86 -18.41 -1.45
C THR A 4 10.89 -19.50 -1.01
N ARG A 5 11.13 -20.10 0.18
CA ARG A 5 10.24 -21.13 0.72
C ARG A 5 8.88 -20.56 1.15
N ILE A 6 8.86 -19.35 1.70
CA ILE A 6 7.62 -18.65 2.05
C ILE A 6 6.80 -18.35 0.78
N GLU A 7 7.46 -17.89 -0.28
CA GLU A 7 6.83 -17.65 -1.58
C GLU A 7 6.25 -18.94 -2.19
N GLU A 8 7.01 -20.03 -2.22
CA GLU A 8 6.52 -21.33 -2.69
C GLU A 8 5.26 -21.80 -1.93
N ILE A 9 5.27 -21.69 -0.60
CA ILE A 9 4.14 -22.09 0.24
C ILE A 9 2.94 -21.18 -0.03
N ALA A 10 3.13 -19.87 -0.05
CA ALA A 10 2.05 -18.92 -0.31
C ALA A 10 1.39 -19.12 -1.68
N LEU A 11 2.14 -19.57 -2.68
CA LEU A 11 1.62 -19.85 -4.03
C LEU A 11 0.89 -21.20 -4.15
N GLN A 12 1.11 -22.13 -3.23
CA GLN A 12 0.55 -23.48 -3.27
C GLN A 12 -0.56 -23.73 -2.24
N ASP A 13 -0.61 -22.92 -1.19
CA ASP A 13 -1.57 -23.07 -0.10
C ASP A 13 -2.95 -22.55 -0.51
N ASP A 14 -3.97 -23.41 -0.38
CA ASP A 14 -5.36 -23.12 -0.74
C ASP A 14 -5.90 -21.84 -0.08
N TYR A 15 -5.50 -21.54 1.16
CA TYR A 15 -5.94 -20.33 1.86
C TYR A 15 -5.52 -19.06 1.11
N PHE A 16 -4.28 -19.03 0.63
CA PHE A 16 -3.67 -17.89 -0.04
C PHE A 16 -4.14 -17.77 -1.49
N VAL A 17 -4.21 -18.89 -2.21
CA VAL A 17 -4.69 -18.94 -3.61
C VAL A 17 -6.14 -18.48 -3.71
N GLN A 18 -7.03 -18.99 -2.86
CA GLN A 18 -8.45 -18.60 -2.87
C GLN A 18 -8.67 -17.11 -2.57
N ARG A 19 -7.71 -16.47 -1.89
CA ARG A 19 -7.77 -15.04 -1.50
C ARG A 19 -6.93 -14.14 -2.39
N ASN A 20 -6.27 -14.68 -3.42
CA ASN A 20 -5.34 -13.96 -4.29
C ASN A 20 -4.21 -13.26 -3.52
N LEU A 21 -3.69 -13.90 -2.47
CA LEU A 21 -2.61 -13.37 -1.64
C LEU A 21 -1.24 -13.75 -2.20
N TYR A 22 -0.86 -13.11 -3.30
CA TYR A 22 0.43 -13.29 -3.95
C TYR A 22 1.50 -12.38 -3.34
N PRO A 23 2.78 -12.81 -3.30
CA PRO A 23 3.89 -11.92 -3.00
C PRO A 23 3.88 -10.71 -3.92
N ASN A 24 3.92 -9.51 -3.33
CA ASN A 24 3.93 -8.25 -4.07
C ASN A 24 5.36 -7.66 -4.12
N VAL A 25 5.50 -6.48 -4.72
CA VAL A 25 6.80 -5.78 -4.81
C VAL A 25 7.45 -5.54 -3.43
N ASP A 26 6.65 -5.37 -2.38
CA ASP A 26 7.14 -5.11 -1.03
C ASP A 26 7.76 -6.36 -0.40
N PHE A 27 7.28 -7.56 -0.75
CA PHE A 27 7.87 -8.83 -0.29
C PHE A 27 9.33 -8.97 -0.78
N HIS A 28 9.55 -8.73 -2.07
CA HIS A 28 10.89 -8.84 -2.65
C HIS A 28 11.80 -7.68 -2.24
N SER A 29 11.29 -6.44 -2.25
CA SER A 29 12.09 -5.28 -1.85
C SER A 29 12.47 -5.33 -0.37
N GLY A 30 11.58 -5.78 0.53
CA GLY A 30 11.92 -5.99 1.94
C GLY A 30 13.05 -7.00 2.13
N LEU A 31 13.10 -8.06 1.32
CA LEU A 31 14.21 -9.02 1.36
C LEU A 31 15.53 -8.39 0.90
N ILE A 32 15.50 -7.59 -0.16
CA ILE A 32 16.68 -6.89 -0.67
C ILE A 32 17.20 -5.90 0.38
N LEU A 33 16.33 -5.06 0.96
CA LEU A 33 16.71 -4.09 1.99
C LEU A 33 17.30 -4.78 3.22
N LYS A 34 16.71 -5.90 3.64
CA LYS A 34 17.26 -6.73 4.73
C LYS A 34 18.63 -7.30 4.38
N ALA A 35 18.81 -7.78 3.15
CA ALA A 35 20.11 -8.30 2.68
C ALA A 35 21.18 -7.20 2.60
N LEU A 36 20.79 -5.95 2.36
CA LEU A 36 21.65 -4.77 2.40
C LEU A 36 21.93 -4.28 3.83
N GLY A 37 21.42 -4.96 4.87
CA GLY A 37 21.64 -4.59 6.27
C GLY A 37 20.84 -3.37 6.73
N ILE A 38 19.82 -2.96 5.97
CA ILE A 38 18.98 -1.83 6.34
C ILE A 38 18.00 -2.28 7.44
N PRO A 39 17.85 -1.51 8.54
CA PRO A 39 16.86 -1.81 9.58
C PRO A 39 15.43 -1.84 9.03
N ASN A 40 14.60 -2.76 9.51
CA ASN A 40 13.22 -2.91 9.05
C ASN A 40 12.40 -1.62 9.26
N GLU A 41 12.70 -0.86 10.32
CA GLU A 41 12.08 0.41 10.66
C GLU A 41 12.30 1.47 9.56
N MET A 42 13.33 1.29 8.72
CA MET A 42 13.67 2.21 7.63
C MET A 42 13.00 1.85 6.30
N PHE A 43 12.32 0.70 6.18
CA PHE A 43 11.76 0.26 4.91
C PHE A 43 10.67 1.21 4.40
N ALA A 44 9.76 1.61 5.29
CA ALA A 44 8.72 2.59 4.96
C ALA A 44 9.33 3.95 4.58
N THR A 45 10.39 4.38 5.27
CA THR A 45 11.11 5.63 4.96
C THR A 45 11.68 5.60 3.54
N LEU A 46 12.35 4.51 3.15
CA LEU A 46 12.89 4.36 1.79
C LEU A 46 11.80 4.27 0.73
N PHE A 47 10.70 3.59 1.04
CA PHE A 47 9.51 3.54 0.18
C PHE A 47 8.96 4.94 -0.09
N VAL A 48 8.86 5.79 0.96
CA VAL A 48 8.39 7.18 0.89
C VAL A 48 9.33 8.04 0.04
N ILE A 49 10.64 7.89 0.20
CA ILE A 49 11.63 8.59 -0.63
C ILE A 49 11.38 8.27 -2.11
N GLY A 50 11.23 6.98 -2.46
CA GLY A 50 10.93 6.57 -3.83
C GLY A 50 9.56 7.02 -4.33
N ARG A 51 8.56 7.21 -3.45
CA ARG A 51 7.20 7.65 -3.82
C ARG A 51 7.04 9.15 -3.98
N THR A 52 7.89 9.93 -3.31
CA THR A 52 7.78 11.38 -3.23
C THR A 52 7.68 12.05 -4.62
N PRO A 53 8.51 11.70 -5.63
CA PRO A 53 8.36 12.27 -6.97
C PRO A 53 6.99 12.01 -7.60
N GLY A 54 6.44 10.80 -7.42
CA GLY A 54 5.11 10.43 -7.92
C GLY A 54 3.99 11.19 -7.21
N TRP A 55 4.09 11.37 -5.89
CA TRP A 55 3.12 12.19 -5.13
C TRP A 55 3.13 13.65 -5.56
N ILE A 56 4.32 14.21 -5.81
CA ILE A 56 4.44 15.57 -6.30
C ILE A 56 3.82 15.69 -7.70
N ALA A 57 4.09 14.74 -8.61
CA ALA A 57 3.51 14.72 -9.94
C ALA A 57 1.96 14.65 -9.90
N GLN A 58 1.40 13.76 -9.07
CA GLN A 58 -0.05 13.65 -8.85
C GLN A 58 -0.65 14.95 -8.30
N TRP A 59 0.06 15.62 -7.38
CA TRP A 59 -0.39 16.91 -6.84
C TRP A 59 -0.35 18.02 -7.88
N ILE A 60 0.70 18.09 -8.70
CA ILE A 60 0.80 19.06 -9.81
C ILE A 60 -0.34 18.83 -10.79
N GLU A 61 -0.55 17.58 -11.25
CA GLU A 61 -1.64 17.23 -12.16
C GLU A 61 -3.00 17.64 -11.58
N GLN A 62 -3.24 17.36 -10.30
CA GLN A 62 -4.46 17.80 -9.62
C GLN A 62 -4.59 19.32 -9.58
N LYS A 63 -3.51 20.07 -9.34
CA LYS A 63 -3.53 21.53 -9.26
C LYS A 63 -3.78 22.21 -10.61
N GLU A 64 -3.34 21.59 -11.69
CA GLU A 64 -3.49 22.09 -13.06
C GLU A 64 -4.87 21.78 -13.67
N GLN A 65 -5.69 20.96 -13.01
CA GLN A 65 -7.07 20.70 -13.46
C GLN A 65 -7.93 21.98 -13.39
N GLU A 66 -8.47 22.38 -14.53
CA GLU A 66 -9.35 23.56 -14.68
C GLU A 66 -10.58 23.53 -13.75
N THR A 67 -11.05 22.33 -13.39
CA THR A 67 -12.27 22.11 -12.61
C THR A 67 -12.01 21.51 -11.23
N LEU A 68 -10.85 21.80 -10.63
CA LEU A 68 -10.49 21.29 -9.32
C LEU A 68 -11.57 21.61 -8.27
N LYS A 69 -12.11 20.56 -7.64
CA LYS A 69 -13.03 20.65 -6.50
C LYS A 69 -12.39 20.03 -5.27
N ILE A 70 -12.65 20.62 -4.10
CA ILE A 70 -12.22 20.07 -2.81
C ILE A 70 -12.89 18.69 -2.63
N VAL A 71 -12.08 17.68 -2.32
CA VAL A 71 -12.56 16.34 -2.02
C VAL A 71 -13.30 16.37 -0.67
N ARG A 72 -14.62 16.19 -0.72
CA ARG A 72 -15.50 16.23 0.47
C ARG A 72 -16.44 15.02 0.48
N PRO A 73 -15.95 13.84 0.89
CA PRO A 73 -16.77 12.63 0.94
C PRO A 73 -17.94 12.80 1.94
N ARG A 74 -19.01 12.06 1.69
CA ARG A 74 -20.18 11.98 2.58
C ARG A 74 -20.15 10.67 3.35
N GLN A 75 -20.93 10.60 4.42
CA GLN A 75 -21.16 9.38 5.19
C GLN A 75 -22.65 9.01 5.17
N LEU A 76 -22.94 7.71 5.24
CA LEU A 76 -24.25 7.20 5.57
C LEU A 76 -24.33 7.06 7.10
N TYR A 77 -25.15 7.88 7.74
CA TYR A 77 -25.37 7.78 9.18
C TYR A 77 -26.38 6.66 9.49
N LEU A 78 -25.97 5.69 10.30
CA LEU A 78 -26.78 4.56 10.75
C LEU A 78 -27.05 4.58 12.27
N GLY A 79 -26.79 5.71 12.92
CA GLY A 79 -27.11 5.87 14.34
C GLY A 79 -28.59 6.14 14.59
N GLU A 80 -28.99 6.21 15.85
CA GLU A 80 -30.39 6.46 16.21
C GLU A 80 -30.88 7.80 15.64
N THR A 81 -32.06 7.80 15.03
CA THR A 81 -32.77 9.04 14.69
C THR A 81 -33.36 9.65 15.95
N SER A 82 -33.36 10.98 16.03
CA SER A 82 -33.95 11.71 17.15
C SER A 82 -35.38 11.23 17.39
N LYS A 83 -35.65 10.66 18.56
CA LYS A 83 -36.99 10.25 18.99
C LYS A 83 -37.71 11.51 19.46
N ILE A 84 -38.48 12.14 18.57
CA ILE A 84 -39.46 13.18 18.92
C ILE A 84 -40.76 12.49 19.30
#